data_AF-A0A9E5FIX5-F1
#
_entry.id   AF-A0A9E5FIX5-F1
#
_cell.length_a   1.000
_cell.length_b   1.000
_cell.length_c   1.000
_cell.angle_alpha   90.00
_cell.angle_beta   90.00
_cell.angle_gamma   90.00
#
_symmetry.space_group_name_H-M   'P 1'
#
loop_
_entity.id
_entity.type
_entity.pdbx_description
1 polymer ?
#
loop_
_entity_poly.entity_id
_entity_poly.type
_entity_poly.pdbx_seq_one_letter_code
_entity_poly.pdbx_strand_id
1 'polypeptide(L)'
;KILDQAYGYQYGAVAFKPTLTQQPQTFRSTKVGALAYFVGGNPSYPNDKGFAIKPWRSCAIRNQVIQLHGELAITMGNVDLTDSSGKATTVDKTWAFVREPDGQVRIVLHHSSLPFTAK
;
A
#
# COMPACT_ATOMS: atom_id res chain seq x y z
N LYS A 1 -4.97 -13.98 -4.58
CA LYS A 1 -6.07 -13.95 -3.59
C LYS A 1 -6.16 -12.61 -2.86
N ILE A 2 -5.21 -12.22 -1.99
CA ILE A 2 -5.34 -10.94 -1.25
C ILE A 2 -5.42 -9.72 -2.19
N LEU A 3 -4.55 -9.61 -3.19
CA LEU A 3 -4.61 -8.49 -4.14
C LEU A 3 -5.91 -8.48 -4.95
N ASP A 4 -6.47 -9.64 -5.27
CA ASP A 4 -7.74 -9.77 -5.99
C ASP A 4 -8.96 -9.38 -5.15
N GLN A 5 -8.83 -9.48 -3.83
CA GLN A 5 -9.89 -9.17 -2.88
C GLN A 5 -9.80 -7.71 -2.40
N ALA A 6 -8.59 -7.21 -2.15
CA ALA A 6 -8.41 -5.90 -1.55
C ALA A 6 -8.23 -4.77 -2.57
N TYR A 7 -7.81 -5.04 -3.82
CA TYR A 7 -7.49 -4.01 -4.80
C TYR A 7 -8.38 -4.09 -6.03
N GLY A 8 -8.74 -2.95 -6.59
CA GLY A 8 -9.64 -2.82 -7.74
C GLY A 8 -8.99 -3.05 -9.10
N TYR A 9 -8.04 -4.00 -9.23
CA TYR A 9 -7.32 -4.24 -10.49
C TYR A 9 -8.22 -4.73 -11.63
N GLN A 10 -9.39 -5.30 -11.33
CA GLN A 10 -10.43 -5.65 -12.29
C GLN A 10 -11.01 -4.45 -13.03
N TYR A 11 -10.87 -3.24 -12.46
CA TYR A 11 -11.33 -1.99 -13.05
C TYR A 11 -10.22 -1.19 -13.74
N GLY A 12 -9.00 -1.72 -13.77
CA GLY A 12 -7.85 -1.11 -14.43
C GLY A 12 -6.65 -0.90 -13.50
N ALA A 13 -5.82 0.09 -13.85
CA ALA A 13 -4.65 0.43 -13.08
C ALA A 13 -5.02 1.00 -11.70
N VAL A 14 -4.30 0.59 -10.66
CA VAL A 14 -4.42 1.16 -9.30
C VAL A 14 -3.34 2.21 -9.12
N ALA A 15 -3.68 3.35 -8.51
CA ALA A 15 -2.71 4.38 -8.13
C ALA A 15 -1.86 3.90 -6.94
N PHE A 16 -0.88 3.02 -7.21
CA PHE A 16 -0.05 2.40 -6.19
C PHE A 16 1.38 2.93 -6.22
N LYS A 17 1.75 3.64 -5.15
CA LYS A 17 3.13 4.05 -4.85
C LYS A 17 3.54 3.51 -3.48
N PRO A 18 4.15 2.32 -3.41
CA PRO A 18 4.61 1.76 -2.14
C PRO A 18 5.77 2.52 -1.48
N THR A 19 6.08 2.18 -0.22
CA THR A 19 7.27 2.70 0.48
C THR A 19 8.52 1.98 0.00
N LEU A 20 9.67 2.67 -0.02
CA LEU A 20 11.00 2.13 -0.30
C LEU A 20 11.22 1.67 -1.76
N THR A 21 10.34 2.04 -2.67
CA THR A 21 10.62 1.95 -4.12
C THR A 21 11.36 3.19 -4.61
N GLN A 22 12.11 3.04 -5.71
CA GLN A 22 12.98 4.07 -6.26
C GLN A 22 12.83 4.14 -7.78
N GLN A 23 13.28 5.25 -8.40
CA GLN A 23 13.29 5.37 -9.85
C GLN A 23 14.15 4.26 -10.51
N PRO A 24 13.77 3.78 -11.72
CA PRO A 24 12.59 4.19 -12.50
C PRO A 24 11.30 3.52 -12.02
N GLN A 25 11.40 2.51 -11.17
CA GLN A 25 10.29 1.71 -10.68
C GLN A 25 9.76 2.29 -9.37
N THR A 26 9.24 3.52 -9.37
CA THR A 26 8.65 4.09 -8.15
C THR A 26 7.20 3.64 -7.96
N PHE A 27 6.45 3.61 -9.05
CA PHE A 27 5.02 3.26 -9.07
C PHE A 27 4.81 1.77 -9.47
N ARG A 28 3.72 1.17 -9.00
CA ARG A 28 3.35 -0.24 -9.22
C ARG A 28 1.89 -0.33 -9.64
N SER A 29 1.54 0.30 -10.76
CA SER A 29 0.14 0.43 -11.20
C SER A 29 -0.53 -0.87 -11.64
N THR A 30 0.24 -1.94 -11.83
CA THR A 30 -0.26 -3.27 -12.20
C THR A 30 -0.25 -4.23 -11.02
N LYS A 31 -1.14 -5.24 -11.06
CA LYS A 31 -1.17 -6.33 -10.07
C LYS A 31 0.17 -7.04 -9.96
N VAL A 32 0.87 -7.26 -11.08
CA VAL A 32 2.20 -7.90 -11.12
C VAL A 32 3.23 -7.08 -10.37
N GLY A 33 3.26 -5.75 -10.60
CA GLY A 33 4.15 -4.86 -9.86
C GLY A 33 3.82 -4.83 -8.37
N ALA A 34 2.54 -4.80 -8.01
CA ALA A 34 2.15 -4.80 -6.61
C ALA A 34 2.54 -6.09 -5.90
N LEU A 35 2.33 -7.24 -6.55
CA LEU A 35 2.75 -8.53 -6.04
C LEU A 35 4.27 -8.57 -5.83
N ALA A 36 5.04 -8.12 -6.83
CA ALA A 36 6.49 -8.04 -6.72
C ALA A 36 6.93 -7.22 -5.51
N TYR A 37 6.30 -6.07 -5.26
CA TYR A 37 6.60 -5.27 -4.07
C TYR A 37 6.35 -6.03 -2.75
N PHE A 38 5.20 -6.68 -2.63
CA PHE A 38 4.80 -7.32 -1.37
C PHE A 38 5.59 -8.60 -1.07
N VAL A 39 5.91 -9.42 -2.07
CA VAL A 39 6.54 -10.74 -1.82
C VAL A 39 7.90 -10.94 -2.50
N GLY A 40 8.33 -10.01 -3.35
CA GLY A 40 9.60 -10.08 -4.08
C GLY A 40 9.60 -11.14 -5.18
N GLY A 41 10.80 -11.54 -5.62
CA GLY A 41 11.02 -12.69 -6.50
C GLY A 41 10.64 -12.50 -7.97
N ASN A 42 10.29 -11.28 -8.39
CA ASN A 42 9.96 -10.98 -9.77
C ASN A 42 11.21 -10.45 -10.52
N PRO A 43 11.65 -11.09 -11.62
CA PRO A 43 12.83 -10.63 -12.39
C PRO A 43 12.69 -9.21 -12.95
N SER A 44 11.46 -8.76 -13.21
CA SER A 44 11.20 -7.38 -13.65
C SER A 44 11.33 -6.37 -12.50
N TYR A 45 11.39 -6.80 -11.24
CA TYR A 45 11.53 -5.93 -10.06
C TYR A 45 12.59 -6.50 -9.09
N PRO A 46 13.87 -6.61 -9.50
CA PRO A 46 14.89 -7.36 -8.77
C PRO A 46 15.24 -6.77 -7.39
N ASN A 47 14.91 -5.50 -7.18
CA ASN A 47 15.13 -4.77 -5.92
C ASN A 47 14.01 -4.99 -4.90
N ASP A 48 12.85 -5.49 -5.33
CA ASP A 48 11.75 -5.75 -4.41
C ASP A 48 12.08 -7.03 -3.61
N LYS A 49 12.42 -6.87 -2.33
CA LYS A 49 12.74 -7.98 -1.41
C LYS A 49 11.53 -8.53 -0.66
N GLY A 50 10.33 -8.06 -1.00
CA GLY A 50 9.08 -8.43 -0.36
C GLY A 50 8.84 -7.69 0.95
N PHE A 51 7.95 -6.69 0.91
CA PHE A 51 7.58 -5.93 2.09
C PHE A 51 6.72 -6.73 3.09
N ALA A 52 5.78 -7.53 2.59
CA ALA A 52 4.82 -8.27 3.41
C ALA A 52 5.43 -9.50 4.11
N ILE A 53 6.55 -10.02 3.57
CA ILE A 53 7.24 -11.19 4.12
C ILE A 53 8.29 -10.84 5.18
N LYS A 54 8.49 -9.55 5.46
CA LYS A 54 9.28 -9.12 6.61
C LYS A 54 8.62 -9.62 7.91
N PRO A 55 9.39 -9.85 8.99
CA PRO A 55 8.88 -10.48 10.22
C PRO A 55 8.10 -9.47 11.08
N TRP A 56 7.09 -8.81 10.51
CA TRP A 56 6.21 -7.90 11.23
C TRP A 56 5.50 -8.62 12.39
N ARG A 57 5.28 -7.88 13.47
CA ARG A 57 4.60 -8.33 14.69
C ARG A 57 3.36 -7.52 14.99
N SER A 58 3.37 -6.24 14.64
CA SER A 58 2.19 -5.37 14.76
C SER A 58 2.08 -4.43 13.58
N CYS A 59 0.84 -4.01 13.33
CA CYS A 59 0.47 -3.00 12.35
C CYS A 59 -0.67 -2.19 12.97
N ALA A 60 -0.47 -0.89 13.16
CA ALA A 60 -1.48 0.02 13.69
C ALA A 60 -1.73 1.16 12.68
N ILE A 61 -3.01 1.42 12.40
CA ILE A 61 -3.43 2.49 11.48
C ILE A 61 -3.92 3.67 12.31
N ARG A 62 -3.43 4.87 12.00
CA ARG A 62 -3.87 6.13 12.60
C ARG A 62 -4.32 7.08 11.50
N ASN A 63 -5.62 7.14 11.27
CA ASN A 63 -6.21 8.09 10.31
C ASN A 63 -6.26 9.48 10.94
N GLN A 64 -5.76 10.47 10.20
CA GLN A 64 -5.92 11.89 10.54
C GLN A 64 -7.17 12.46 9.87
N VAL A 65 -7.46 12.00 8.65
CA VAL A 65 -8.62 12.42 7.87
C VAL A 65 -9.28 11.20 7.25
N ILE A 66 -10.61 11.20 7.29
CA ILE A 66 -11.46 10.31 6.49
C ILE A 66 -12.49 11.21 5.80
N GLN A 67 -12.58 11.14 4.48
CA GLN A 67 -13.61 11.81 3.69
C GLN A 67 -14.42 10.78 2.93
N LEU A 68 -15.74 10.95 2.95
CA LEU A 68 -16.69 10.07 2.28
C LEU A 68 -17.42 10.84 1.18
N HIS A 69 -17.42 10.31 -0.02
CA HIS A 69 -18.03 10.88 -1.23
C HIS A 69 -18.83 9.79 -1.96
N GLY A 70 -20.04 9.53 -1.49
CA GLY A 70 -20.87 8.44 -2.01
C GLY A 70 -20.17 7.08 -1.85
N GLU A 71 -19.81 6.45 -2.96
CA GLU A 71 -19.14 5.15 -3.00
C GLU A 71 -17.61 5.25 -2.86
N LEU A 72 -17.05 6.47 -2.79
CA LEU A 72 -15.62 6.72 -2.61
C LEU A 72 -15.31 7.10 -1.16
N ALA A 73 -14.28 6.49 -0.58
CA ALA A 73 -13.70 6.91 0.69
C ALA A 73 -12.23 7.26 0.50
N ILE A 74 -11.78 8.39 1.03
CA ILE A 74 -10.36 8.80 1.03
C ILE A 74 -9.91 8.86 2.49
N THR A 75 -8.76 8.25 2.77
CA THR A 75 -8.14 8.29 4.09
C THR A 75 -6.70 8.78 3.97
N MET A 76 -6.27 9.54 4.97
CA MET A 76 -4.89 9.98 5.10
C MET A 76 -4.46 9.90 6.56
N GLY A 77 -3.23 9.45 6.78
CA GLY A 77 -2.66 9.36 8.12
C GLY A 77 -1.37 8.55 8.13
N ASN A 78 -1.16 7.80 9.21
CA ASN A 78 0.04 7.01 9.39
C ASN A 78 -0.27 5.52 9.57
N VAL A 79 0.72 4.69 9.25
CA VAL A 79 0.77 3.31 9.69
C VAL A 79 2.08 3.04 10.43
N ASP A 80 1.96 2.50 11.64
CA ASP A 80 3.07 2.09 12.47
C ASP A 80 3.22 0.56 12.37
N LEU A 81 4.41 0.12 11.98
CA LEU A 81 4.77 -1.29 11.82
C LEU A 81 5.92 -1.61 12.77
N THR A 82 5.78 -2.67 13.55
CA THR A 82 6.88 -3.16 14.41
C THR A 82 7.32 -4.53 13.94
N ASP A 83 8.62 -4.72 13.73
CA ASP A 83 9.18 -6.02 13.35
C ASP A 83 9.51 -6.92 14.56
N SER A 84 9.98 -8.13 14.30
CA SER A 84 10.34 -9.12 15.33
C SER A 84 11.51 -8.73 16.22
N SER A 85 12.29 -7.71 15.83
CA SER A 85 13.35 -7.13 16.67
C SER A 85 12.85 -5.99 17.56
N GLY A 86 11.56 -5.63 17.44
CA GLY A 86 10.97 -4.48 18.14
C GLY A 86 11.20 -3.15 17.44
N LYS A 87 11.80 -3.14 16.23
CA LYS A 87 12.03 -1.91 15.48
C LYS A 87 10.72 -1.41 14.88
N ALA A 88 10.35 -0.18 15.26
CA ALA A 88 9.20 0.52 14.71
C ALA A 88 9.55 1.22 13.38
N THR A 89 8.61 1.21 12.43
CA THR A 89 8.64 1.95 11.18
C THR A 89 7.29 2.64 11.00
N THR A 90 7.30 3.96 10.96
CA THR A 90 6.11 4.76 10.65
C THR A 90 6.16 5.21 9.20
N VAL A 91 5.05 5.08 8.50
CA VAL A 91 4.89 5.53 7.11
C VAL A 91 3.69 6.46 6.98
N ASP A 92 3.85 7.49 6.17
CA ASP A 92 2.75 8.36 5.73
C ASP A 92 1.95 7.62 4.66
N LYS A 93 0.63 7.69 4.78
CA LYS A 93 -0.28 6.91 3.97
C LYS A 93 -1.43 7.74 3.45
N THR A 94 -1.76 7.50 2.19
CA THR A 94 -3.04 7.89 1.61
C THR A 94 -3.65 6.68 0.95
N TRP A 95 -4.93 6.43 1.22
CA TRP A 95 -5.72 5.45 0.47
C TRP A 95 -6.96 6.09 -0.09
N ALA A 96 -7.37 5.58 -1.24
CA ALA A 96 -8.73 5.73 -1.72
C ALA A 96 -9.35 4.36 -1.93
N PHE A 97 -10.61 4.24 -1.54
CA PHE A 97 -11.40 3.03 -1.60
C PHE A 97 -12.69 3.28 -2.36
N VAL A 98 -13.12 2.30 -3.17
CA VAL A 98 -14.43 2.29 -3.82
C VAL A 98 -15.24 1.15 -3.25
N ARG A 99 -16.51 1.40 -2.91
CA ARG A 99 -17.49 0.37 -2.57
C ARG A 99 -18.16 -0.14 -3.85
N GLU A 100 -18.15 -1.45 -4.02
CA GLU A 100 -18.82 -2.16 -5.13
C GLU A 100 -20.32 -2.33 -4.82
N PRO A 101 -21.17 -2.57 -5.83
CA PRO A 101 -22.61 -2.79 -5.62
C PRO A 101 -22.95 -3.96 -4.70
N ASP A 102 -22.08 -4.96 -4.62
CA ASP A 102 -22.21 -6.11 -3.72
C ASP A 102 -21.70 -5.83 -2.28
N GLY A 103 -21.28 -4.59 -2.01
CA GLY A 103 -20.80 -4.13 -0.72
C GLY A 103 -19.31 -4.36 -0.47
N GLN A 104 -18.57 -5.01 -1.37
CA GLN A 104 -17.13 -5.16 -1.24
C GLN A 104 -16.41 -3.82 -1.36
N VAL A 105 -15.29 -3.65 -0.65
CA VAL A 105 -14.50 -2.42 -0.66
C VAL A 105 -13.15 -2.69 -1.32
N ARG A 106 -12.80 -1.89 -2.32
CA ARG A 106 -11.57 -2.05 -3.12
C ARG A 106 -10.66 -0.84 -2.99
N ILE A 107 -9.39 -1.09 -2.76
CA ILE A 107 -8.34 -0.08 -2.84
C ILE A 107 -8.11 0.29 -4.31
N VAL A 108 -8.28 1.57 -4.63
CA VAL A 108 -7.98 2.15 -5.96
C VAL A 108 -6.81 3.13 -5.91
N LEU A 109 -6.44 3.60 -4.72
CA LEU A 109 -5.21 4.36 -4.45
C LEU A 109 -4.55 3.85 -3.19
N HIS A 110 -3.24 3.64 -3.24
CA HIS A 110 -2.39 3.33 -2.09
C HIS A 110 -1.06 4.08 -2.26
N HIS A 111 -0.95 5.22 -1.60
CA HIS A 111 0.30 5.97 -1.51
C HIS A 111 0.93 5.69 -0.15
N SER A 112 2.23 5.40 -0.16
CA SER A 112 2.99 5.09 1.05
C SER A 112 4.41 5.65 0.96
N SER A 113 4.83 6.43 1.94
CA SER A 113 6.18 7.02 1.99
C SER A 113 6.74 7.00 3.42
N LEU A 114 8.06 7.09 3.53
CA LEU A 114 8.66 7.45 4.81
C LEU A 114 8.38 8.95 5.05
N PRO A 115 8.17 9.36 6.30
CA PRO A 115 8.10 10.77 6.65
C PRO A 115 9.34 11.51 6.16
N PHE A 116 9.12 12.73 5.68
CA PHE A 116 10.24 13.59 5.30
C PHE A 116 11.12 13.84 6.51
N THR A 117 12.42 13.62 6.35
CA THR A 117 13.43 14.01 7.32
C THR A 117 14.31 15.06 6.65
N ALA A 118 14.29 16.28 7.17
CA ALA A 118 15.22 17.32 6.72
C ALA A 118 16.65 16.83 6.95
N LYS A 119 17.52 17.05 5.97
CA LYS A 119 18.96 16.82 6.10
C LYS A 119 19.62 18.06 6.67
#